data_AF-A0AAD8BWM1-F1
#
_entry.id   AF-A0AAD8BWM1-F1
#
_cell.length_a   1.000
_cell.length_b   1.000
_cell.length_c   1.000
_cell.angle_alpha   90.00
_cell.angle_beta   90.00
_cell.angle_gamma   90.00
#
_symmetry.space_group_name_H-M   'P 1'
#
loop_
_entity.id
_entity.type
_entity.pdbx_description
1 polymer ?
#
loop_
_entity_poly.entity_id
_entity_poly.type
_entity_poly.pdbx_seq_one_letter_code
_entity_poly.pdbx_strand_id
1 'polypeptide(L)'
;KEYAFRLRNFDIEIFQKDPRRLGNFPNVTGQVCYHQTDPLGPDTFNFTCPVAIVGRYVRLVMRLSVIDNLHICEIEVLVSSSSLEEITFTKISNMKLTNQSLVTLRTSDSEACLKECLQVRSTNYCTAITWVTSTRSCQLFSVNPFSDLSGSLIAEPGTHVYIQSNSL
;
A
#
# COMPACT_ATOMS: atom_id res chain seq x y z
N LYS A 1 -1.77 -25.72 24.29
CA LYS A 1 -1.25 -24.84 23.22
C LYS A 1 -1.27 -25.63 21.93
N GLU A 2 -2.42 -25.67 21.27
CA GLU A 2 -2.52 -26.23 19.92
C GLU A 2 -1.83 -25.26 18.98
N TYR A 3 -0.70 -25.69 18.44
CA TYR A 3 -0.13 -25.02 17.29
C TYR A 3 -1.05 -25.34 16.11
N ALA A 4 -1.47 -24.34 15.35
CA ALA A 4 -2.14 -24.56 14.07
C ALA A 4 -1.18 -25.38 13.17
N PHE A 5 -1.34 -26.70 13.17
CA PHE A 5 -0.39 -27.64 12.55
C PHE A 5 -0.18 -27.36 11.06
N ARG A 6 -1.21 -26.81 10.40
CA ARG A 6 -1.22 -26.49 8.97
C ARG A 6 -0.26 -25.36 8.58
N LEU A 7 0.04 -24.42 9.48
CA LEU A 7 0.96 -23.29 9.19
C LEU A 7 2.42 -23.59 9.51
N ARG A 8 2.72 -24.71 10.20
CA ARG A 8 4.12 -25.16 10.45
C ARG A 8 4.89 -25.48 9.17
N ASN A 9 4.15 -25.64 8.09
CA ASN A 9 4.62 -26.03 6.78
C ASN A 9 4.92 -24.84 5.86
N PHE A 10 4.71 -23.61 6.35
CA PHE A 10 4.84 -22.39 5.56
C PHE A 10 5.74 -21.39 6.26
N ASP A 11 6.53 -20.67 5.46
CA ASP A 11 7.34 -19.54 5.89
C ASP A 11 6.70 -18.24 5.39
N ILE A 12 6.71 -17.22 6.26
CA ILE A 12 6.21 -15.88 5.93
C ILE A 12 7.42 -14.99 5.69
N GLU A 13 7.57 -14.52 4.45
CA GLU A 13 8.58 -13.53 4.08
C GLU A 13 7.93 -12.16 3.95
N ILE A 14 8.61 -11.14 4.45
CA ILE A 14 8.11 -9.77 4.46
C ILE A 14 9.14 -8.85 3.82
N PHE A 15 8.74 -8.15 2.76
CA PHE A 15 9.62 -7.28 1.97
C PHE A 15 9.28 -5.81 2.14
N GLN A 16 10.29 -4.96 2.30
CA GLN A 16 10.15 -3.51 2.41
C GLN A 16 9.91 -2.81 1.05
N LYS A 17 10.28 -3.45 -0.05
CA LYS A 17 10.18 -2.95 -1.43
C LYS A 17 9.60 -4.06 -2.30
N ASP A 18 9.03 -3.71 -3.45
CA ASP A 18 8.45 -4.67 -4.39
C ASP A 18 9.48 -5.77 -4.74
N PRO A 19 9.28 -7.01 -4.24
CA PRO A 19 10.29 -8.04 -4.36
C PRO A 19 10.37 -8.60 -5.78
N ARG A 20 9.39 -8.32 -6.66
CA ARG A 20 9.43 -8.68 -8.09
C ARG A 20 10.57 -8.00 -8.85
N ARG A 21 11.17 -6.95 -8.27
CA ARG A 21 12.37 -6.30 -8.81
C ARG A 21 13.68 -7.01 -8.46
N LEU A 22 13.65 -7.97 -7.53
CA LEU A 22 14.83 -8.77 -7.18
C LEU A 22 15.02 -9.86 -8.23
N GLY A 23 16.21 -9.98 -8.82
CA GLY A 23 16.48 -10.93 -9.90
C GLY A 23 16.33 -12.41 -9.52
N ASN A 24 16.32 -12.71 -8.21
CA ASN A 24 16.09 -14.04 -7.65
C ASN A 24 14.64 -14.25 -7.17
N PHE A 25 13.74 -13.28 -7.34
CA PHE A 25 12.34 -13.46 -6.98
C PHE A 25 11.67 -14.37 -8.01
N PRO A 26 10.95 -15.42 -7.58
CA PRO A 26 10.31 -16.33 -8.50
C PRO A 26 9.29 -15.57 -9.35
N ASN A 27 9.47 -15.60 -10.67
CA ASN A 27 8.55 -15.01 -11.63
C ASN A 27 7.25 -15.85 -11.80
N VAL A 28 7.11 -16.90 -10.99
CA VAL A 28 5.97 -17.82 -10.99
C VAL A 28 5.00 -17.37 -9.91
N THR A 29 3.92 -16.72 -10.32
CA THR A 29 2.71 -16.64 -9.52
C THR A 29 2.15 -18.06 -9.41
N GLY A 30 1.99 -18.58 -8.19
CA GLY A 30 1.35 -19.87 -7.98
C GLY A 30 -0.02 -19.90 -8.67
N GLN A 31 -0.43 -21.06 -9.20
CA GLN A 31 -1.80 -21.22 -9.69
C GLN A 31 -2.76 -21.11 -8.51
N VAL A 32 -3.69 -20.15 -8.57
CA VAL A 32 -4.81 -20.06 -7.63
C VAL A 32 -5.84 -21.11 -8.04
N CYS A 33 -5.73 -22.30 -7.49
CA CYS A 33 -6.72 -23.36 -7.68
C CYS A 33 -7.82 -23.17 -6.65
N TYR A 34 -8.99 -22.64 -7.05
CA TYR A 34 -10.16 -22.64 -6.19
C TYR A 34 -10.93 -23.95 -6.41
N HIS A 35 -10.95 -24.83 -5.41
CA HIS A 35 -11.91 -25.93 -5.34
C HIS A 35 -12.24 -26.16 -3.87
N GLN A 36 -13.11 -25.29 -3.34
CA GLN A 36 -13.55 -25.33 -1.96
C GLN A 36 -14.46 -26.55 -1.75
N THR A 37 -13.93 -27.58 -1.10
CA THR A 37 -14.66 -28.83 -0.82
C THR A 37 -14.83 -29.11 0.67
N ASP A 38 -14.04 -28.44 1.53
CA ASP A 38 -14.06 -28.65 2.98
C ASP A 38 -14.45 -27.37 3.74
N PRO A 39 -15.17 -27.49 4.88
CA PRO A 39 -15.47 -26.35 5.75
C PRO A 39 -14.18 -25.78 6.36
N LEU A 40 -14.15 -24.45 6.49
CA LEU A 40 -13.04 -23.73 7.09
C LEU A 40 -12.93 -24.09 8.57
N GLY A 41 -11.76 -24.55 8.98
CA GLY A 41 -11.45 -24.76 10.40
C GLY A 41 -11.40 -23.43 11.14
N PRO A 42 -11.70 -23.39 12.45
CA PRO A 42 -11.80 -22.17 13.25
C PRO A 42 -10.43 -21.55 13.64
N ASP A 43 -9.32 -21.99 13.03
CA ASP A 43 -7.99 -21.69 13.55
C ASP A 43 -7.40 -20.40 12.97
N THR A 44 -7.39 -19.33 13.77
CA THR A 44 -6.67 -18.09 13.48
C THR A 44 -5.21 -18.18 13.96
N PHE A 45 -4.26 -17.77 13.11
CA PHE A 45 -2.84 -17.71 13.48
C PHE A 45 -2.33 -16.28 13.46
N ASN A 46 -1.93 -15.80 14.64
CA ASN A 46 -1.37 -14.47 14.80
C ASN A 46 0.16 -14.53 14.68
N PHE A 47 0.71 -13.83 13.69
CA PHE A 47 2.15 -13.63 13.54
C PHE A 47 2.52 -12.19 13.90
N THR A 48 3.22 -12.00 15.03
CA THR A 48 3.73 -10.68 15.41
C THR A 48 5.03 -10.40 14.67
N CYS A 49 5.02 -9.36 13.85
CA CYS A 49 6.23 -8.95 13.14
C CYS A 49 7.26 -8.38 14.12
N PRO A 50 8.53 -8.82 14.07
CA PRO A 50 9.57 -8.34 14.98
C PRO A 50 9.97 -6.87 14.72
N VAL A 51 9.55 -6.29 13.60
CA VAL A 51 9.83 -4.91 13.20
C VAL A 51 8.56 -4.29 12.61
N ALA A 52 8.28 -3.03 12.94
CA ALA A 52 7.11 -2.29 12.44
C ALA A 52 7.02 -2.28 10.91
N ILE A 53 5.83 -2.54 10.38
CA ILE A 53 5.56 -2.75 8.95
C ILE A 53 5.07 -1.42 8.34
N VAL A 54 5.88 -0.80 7.47
CA VAL A 54 5.45 0.34 6.65
C VAL A 54 5.61 -0.05 5.18
N GLY A 55 4.51 -0.07 4.41
CA GLY A 55 4.53 -0.26 2.95
C GLY A 55 5.09 -1.59 2.43
N ARG A 56 4.77 -2.73 3.07
CA ARG A 56 5.43 -4.02 2.80
C ARG A 56 4.60 -5.00 1.95
N TYR A 57 5.29 -5.84 1.19
CA TYR A 57 4.75 -6.99 0.46
C TYR A 57 4.93 -8.25 1.31
N VAL A 58 3.89 -9.08 1.41
CA VAL A 58 3.94 -10.36 2.13
C VAL A 58 3.97 -11.50 1.13
N ARG A 59 4.88 -12.45 1.34
CA ARG A 59 4.93 -13.70 0.58
C ARG A 59 4.80 -14.87 1.54
N LEU A 60 3.95 -15.81 1.18
CA LEU A 60 3.83 -17.09 1.85
C LEU A 60 4.53 -18.15 0.99
N VAL A 61 5.45 -18.89 1.61
CA VAL A 61 6.25 -19.92 0.93
C VAL A 61 5.99 -21.26 1.59
N MET A 62 5.60 -22.26 0.80
CA MET A 62 5.51 -23.63 1.29
C MET A 62 6.91 -24.23 1.43
N ARG A 63 7.19 -24.91 2.55
CA ARG A 63 8.47 -25.57 2.78
C ARG A 63 8.68 -26.72 1.79
N LEU A 64 9.93 -26.87 1.36
CA LEU A 64 10.42 -27.91 0.44
C LEU A 64 10.33 -29.29 1.10
N SER A 65 9.14 -29.88 1.16
CA SER A 65 8.84 -31.26 1.61
C SER A 65 7.35 -31.46 1.92
N VAL A 66 6.56 -30.39 1.94
CA VAL A 66 5.14 -30.44 2.27
C VAL A 66 4.32 -30.56 1.00
N ILE A 67 3.39 -31.51 0.99
CA ILE A 67 2.42 -31.74 -0.10
C ILE A 67 1.00 -31.25 0.27
N ASP A 68 0.82 -30.80 1.51
CA ASP A 68 -0.47 -30.30 1.99
C ASP A 68 -0.80 -28.93 1.36
N ASN A 69 -2.00 -28.81 0.83
CA ASN A 69 -2.50 -27.55 0.29
C ASN A 69 -2.82 -26.58 1.43
N LEU A 70 -2.35 -25.33 1.32
CA LEU A 70 -2.77 -24.26 2.21
C LEU A 70 -4.08 -23.66 1.72
N HIS A 71 -5.15 -23.88 2.48
CA HIS A 71 -6.37 -23.10 2.32
C HIS A 71 -6.30 -21.85 3.19
N ILE A 72 -6.22 -20.70 2.53
CA ILE A 72 -6.31 -19.39 3.16
C ILE A 72 -7.57 -18.72 2.65
N CYS A 73 -8.45 -18.32 3.56
CA CYS A 73 -9.61 -17.52 3.19
C CYS A 73 -9.34 -16.04 3.31
N GLU A 74 -8.56 -15.63 4.29
CA GLU A 74 -8.27 -14.24 4.57
C GLU A 74 -6.89 -14.08 5.21
N ILE A 75 -6.20 -13.00 4.87
CA ILE A 75 -4.98 -12.56 5.54
C ILE A 75 -5.21 -11.12 5.97
N GLU A 76 -5.23 -10.90 7.28
CA GLU A 76 -5.29 -9.57 7.86
C GLU A 76 -3.90 -9.13 8.32
N VAL A 77 -3.45 -7.96 7.87
CA VAL A 77 -2.19 -7.34 8.33
C VAL A 77 -2.56 -6.18 9.26
N LEU A 78 -2.43 -6.42 10.57
CA LEU A 78 -2.79 -5.45 11.61
C LEU A 78 -1.54 -4.74 12.12
N VAL A 79 -1.57 -3.40 12.16
CA VAL A 79 -0.46 -2.58 12.67
C VAL A 79 -0.76 -2.20 14.12
N SER A 80 0.10 -2.58 15.06
CA SER A 80 -0.16 -2.46 16.52
C SER A 80 0.37 -1.19 17.18
N SER A 81 0.93 -0.24 16.43
CA SER A 81 1.42 1.02 17.00
C SER A 81 0.71 2.22 16.37
N SER A 82 0.13 3.07 17.21
CA SER A 82 -0.11 4.47 16.87
C SER A 82 1.25 5.17 16.74
N SER A 83 1.96 4.96 15.63
CA SER A 83 3.00 5.90 15.26
C SER A 83 2.29 7.21 14.99
N LEU A 84 2.62 8.25 15.75
CA LEU A 84 2.44 9.62 15.27
C LEU A 84 3.29 9.70 13.99
N GLU A 85 2.68 9.35 12.86
CA GLU A 85 3.32 9.48 11.56
C GLU A 85 3.30 10.98 11.25
N GLU A 86 4.46 11.61 11.27
CA GLU A 86 4.59 12.98 10.80
C GLU A 86 4.50 12.93 9.27
N ILE A 87 3.29 13.16 8.76
CA ILE A 87 3.01 13.09 7.32
C ILE A 87 3.43 14.42 6.71
N THR A 88 4.60 14.43 6.07
CA THR A 88 5.06 15.58 5.32
C THR A 88 4.72 15.44 3.84
N PHE A 89 4.59 16.57 3.14
CA PHE A 89 4.36 16.58 1.70
C PHE A 89 5.42 17.42 1.01
N THR A 90 6.07 16.85 0.00
CA THR A 90 6.99 17.57 -0.88
C THR A 90 6.20 18.27 -1.98
N LYS A 91 6.36 19.59 -2.08
CA LYS A 91 5.73 20.40 -3.13
C LYS A 91 6.59 20.40 -4.40
N ILE A 92 5.94 20.13 -5.54
CA ILE A 92 6.51 20.29 -6.88
C ILE A 92 5.70 21.33 -7.63
N SER A 93 6.34 22.42 -8.04
CA SER A 93 5.65 23.56 -8.65
C SER A 93 5.54 23.45 -10.17
N ASN A 94 4.45 24.01 -10.72
CA ASN A 94 4.14 24.02 -12.16
C ASN A 94 4.09 22.61 -12.77
N MET A 95 3.58 21.66 -11.99
CA MET A 95 3.46 20.27 -12.38
C MET A 95 2.06 19.77 -12.07
N LYS A 96 1.67 18.67 -12.72
CA LYS A 96 0.41 17.95 -12.52
C LYS A 96 0.60 16.46 -12.69
N LEU A 97 -0.14 15.67 -11.92
CA LEU A 97 -0.23 14.23 -12.10
C LEU A 97 -1.21 13.87 -13.23
N THR A 98 -0.78 13.00 -14.15
CA THR A 98 -1.59 12.52 -15.26
C THR A 98 -2.46 11.30 -14.92
N ASN A 99 -2.23 10.69 -13.75
CA ASN A 99 -3.03 9.58 -13.28
C ASN A 99 -4.52 9.96 -13.15
N GLN A 100 -5.38 8.96 -13.05
CA GLN A 100 -6.78 9.20 -12.71
C GLN A 100 -6.87 9.65 -11.25
N SER A 101 -7.48 10.81 -11.01
CA SER A 101 -7.78 11.27 -9.65
C SER A 101 -8.85 10.39 -9.01
N LEU A 102 -8.69 10.11 -7.71
CA LEU A 102 -9.71 9.44 -6.89
C LEU A 102 -10.97 10.32 -6.77
N VAL A 103 -10.75 11.58 -6.44
CA VAL A 103 -11.78 12.59 -6.21
C VAL A 103 -11.26 13.93 -6.71
N THR A 104 -12.13 14.72 -7.31
CA THR A 104 -11.89 16.14 -7.59
C THR A 104 -12.88 16.96 -6.77
N LEU A 105 -12.38 17.92 -6.01
CA LEU A 105 -13.17 18.79 -5.15
C LEU A 105 -12.66 20.23 -5.24
N ARG A 106 -13.43 21.19 -4.71
CA ARG A 106 -13.03 22.59 -4.61
C ARG A 106 -12.71 22.92 -3.16
N THR A 107 -11.53 23.48 -2.90
CA THR A 107 -11.12 23.94 -1.56
C THR A 107 -10.75 25.41 -1.56
N SER A 108 -10.53 26.01 -0.39
CA SER A 108 -10.06 27.40 -0.29
C SER A 108 -8.64 27.57 -0.81
N ASP A 109 -7.78 26.61 -0.48
CA ASP A 109 -6.34 26.63 -0.68
C ASP A 109 -5.76 25.19 -0.70
N SER A 110 -4.45 25.10 -0.91
CA SER A 110 -3.72 23.83 -0.93
C SER A 110 -3.66 23.14 0.44
N GLU A 111 -3.69 23.88 1.55
CA GLU A 111 -3.63 23.29 2.89
C GLU A 111 -4.95 22.58 3.22
N ALA A 112 -6.08 23.19 2.87
CA ALA A 112 -7.38 22.55 2.94
C ALA A 112 -7.43 21.28 2.08
N CYS A 113 -6.87 21.32 0.86
CA CYS A 113 -6.77 20.14 -0.02
C CYS A 113 -5.94 19.00 0.61
N LEU A 114 -4.83 19.33 1.28
CA LEU A 114 -4.02 18.36 2.01
C LEU A 114 -4.80 17.74 3.18
N LYS A 115 -5.57 18.55 3.93
CA LYS A 115 -6.42 18.05 5.03
C LYS A 115 -7.47 17.05 4.53
N GLU A 116 -8.11 17.33 3.40
CA GLU A 116 -9.04 16.40 2.77
C GLU A 116 -8.36 15.08 2.38
N CYS A 117 -7.17 15.15 1.79
CA CYS A 117 -6.38 13.95 1.47
C CYS A 117 -6.08 13.11 2.74
N LEU A 118 -5.67 13.76 3.83
CA LEU A 118 -5.40 13.09 5.09
C LEU A 118 -6.64 12.44 5.69
N GLN A 119 -7.82 13.08 5.60
CA GLN A 119 -9.08 12.54 6.10
C GLN A 119 -9.50 11.27 5.36
N VAL A 120 -9.32 11.22 4.03
CA VAL A 120 -9.69 10.05 3.22
C VAL A 120 -8.55 9.04 3.06
N ARG A 121 -7.42 9.23 3.75
CA ARG A 121 -6.25 8.34 3.63
C ARG A 121 -6.54 6.93 4.12
N SER A 122 -7.32 6.76 5.19
CA SER A 122 -7.64 5.44 5.73
C SER A 122 -8.54 4.61 4.81
N THR A 123 -9.39 5.27 4.01
CA THR A 123 -10.37 4.60 3.13
C THR A 123 -9.85 4.45 1.71
N ASN A 124 -9.22 5.51 1.17
CA ASN A 124 -8.84 5.61 -0.25
C ASN A 124 -7.33 5.70 -0.47
N TYR A 125 -6.53 5.59 0.59
CA TYR A 125 -5.06 5.65 0.55
C TYR A 125 -4.54 6.89 -0.20
N CYS A 126 -5.11 8.06 0.07
CA CYS A 126 -4.64 9.31 -0.52
C CYS A 126 -3.23 9.65 -0.01
N THR A 127 -2.29 9.78 -0.94
CA THR A 127 -0.86 10.01 -0.69
C THR A 127 -0.30 11.14 -1.55
N ALA A 128 -1.08 11.68 -2.48
CA ALA A 128 -0.70 12.86 -3.25
C ALA A 128 -1.92 13.70 -3.64
N ILE A 129 -1.68 14.99 -3.90
CA ILE A 129 -2.68 15.90 -4.44
C ILE A 129 -2.11 16.71 -5.61
N THR A 130 -3.01 17.14 -6.49
CA THR A 130 -2.76 18.22 -7.45
C THR A 130 -3.67 19.40 -7.10
N TRP A 131 -3.07 20.56 -6.89
CA TRP A 131 -3.76 21.82 -6.60
C TRP A 131 -3.64 22.78 -7.78
N VAL A 132 -4.78 23.13 -8.38
CA VAL A 132 -4.88 24.08 -9.50
C VAL A 132 -5.30 25.43 -8.96
N THR A 133 -4.37 26.39 -8.94
CA THR A 133 -4.55 27.70 -8.28
C THR A 133 -5.67 28.54 -8.90
N SER A 134 -5.79 28.53 -10.23
CA SER A 134 -6.76 29.35 -10.98
C SER A 134 -8.21 28.97 -10.71
N THR A 135 -8.47 27.68 -10.51
CA THR A 135 -9.82 27.13 -10.33
C THR A 135 -10.12 26.75 -8.90
N ARG A 136 -9.12 26.84 -8.01
CA ARG A 136 -9.17 26.31 -6.65
C ARG A 136 -9.60 24.83 -6.63
N SER A 137 -9.13 24.08 -7.64
CA SER A 137 -9.45 22.67 -7.82
C SER A 137 -8.41 21.80 -7.13
N CYS A 138 -8.89 20.87 -6.32
CA CYS A 138 -8.11 19.91 -5.56
C CYS A 138 -8.40 18.52 -6.12
N GLN A 139 -7.37 17.86 -6.62
CA GLN A 139 -7.46 16.50 -7.14
C GLN A 139 -6.66 15.58 -6.22
N LEU A 140 -7.30 14.53 -5.71
CA LEU A 140 -6.70 13.56 -4.78
C LEU A 140 -6.21 12.32 -5.53
N PHE A 141 -5.07 11.76 -5.12
CA PHE A 141 -4.46 10.60 -5.76
C PHE A 141 -3.94 9.60 -4.74
N SER A 142 -4.06 8.31 -5.09
CA SER A 142 -3.35 7.22 -4.43
C SER A 142 -2.16 6.83 -5.31
N VAL A 143 -0.99 7.37 -4.99
CA VAL A 143 0.27 7.04 -5.67
C VAL A 143 1.22 6.34 -4.69
N ASN A 144 2.16 5.55 -5.21
CA ASN A 144 3.23 5.02 -4.39
C ASN A 144 4.33 6.11 -4.24
N PRO A 145 4.52 6.72 -3.06
CA PRO A 145 5.49 7.79 -2.88
C PRO A 145 6.95 7.31 -3.04
N PHE A 146 7.20 6.00 -3.01
CA PHE A 146 8.52 5.39 -3.20
C PHE A 146 8.82 5.00 -4.65
N SER A 147 7.85 5.18 -5.56
CA SER A 147 8.03 4.91 -6.98
C SER A 147 8.53 6.15 -7.72
N ASP A 148 9.23 5.95 -8.83
CA ASP A 148 9.59 7.04 -9.72
C ASP A 148 8.32 7.53 -10.45
N LEU A 149 7.92 8.76 -10.15
CA LEU A 149 6.73 9.41 -10.70
C LEU A 149 7.04 10.30 -11.91
N SER A 150 8.29 10.36 -12.39
CA SER A 150 8.69 11.24 -13.50
C SER A 150 7.84 11.05 -14.76
N GLY A 151 7.50 9.81 -15.10
CA GLY A 151 6.63 9.50 -16.25
C GLY A 151 5.15 9.84 -16.07
N SER A 152 4.73 10.20 -14.85
CA SER A 152 3.34 10.57 -14.52
C SER A 152 3.17 12.07 -14.25
N LEU A 153 4.25 12.86 -14.38
CA LEU A 153 4.24 14.30 -14.16
C LEU A 153 4.33 15.04 -15.48
N ILE A 154 3.47 16.04 -15.65
CA ILE A 154 3.52 16.97 -16.79
C ILE A 154 3.63 18.41 -16.29
N ALA A 155 4.32 19.24 -17.07
CA ALA A 155 4.43 20.67 -16.78
C ALA A 155 3.09 21.36 -17.04
N GLU A 156 2.52 21.99 -16.02
CA GLU A 156 1.27 22.75 -16.11
C GLU A 156 1.37 24.00 -15.22
N PRO A 157 1.62 25.18 -15.79
CA PRO A 157 1.75 26.43 -15.04
C PRO A 157 0.52 26.71 -14.16
N GLY A 158 0.75 27.19 -12.94
CA GLY A 158 -0.33 27.46 -11.98
C GLY A 158 -0.91 26.21 -11.30
N THR A 159 -0.28 25.05 -11.52
CA THR A 159 -0.62 23.80 -10.83
C THR A 159 0.54 23.34 -9.95
N HIS A 160 0.21 22.81 -8.77
CA HIS A 160 1.19 22.31 -7.81
C HIS A 160 0.85 20.89 -7.40
N VAL A 161 1.83 20.00 -7.45
CA VAL A 161 1.70 18.63 -6.93
C VAL A 161 2.28 18.59 -5.52
N TYR A 162 1.62 17.89 -4.61
CA TYR A 162 2.14 17.59 -3.29
C TYR A 162 2.12 16.08 -3.12
N ILE A 163 3.29 15.47 -2.88
CA ILE A 163 3.43 14.02 -2.70
C ILE A 163 3.92 13.77 -1.28
N GLN A 164 3.31 12.80 -0.60
CA GLN A 164 3.73 12.41 0.73
C GLN A 164 5.20 12.00 0.71
N SER A 165 5.98 12.61 1.60
CA SER A 165 7.34 12.24 1.93
C SER A 165 7.35 11.76 3.38
N ASN A 166 7.98 10.61 3.61
CA ASN A 166 8.26 10.16 4.98
C ASN A 166 9.69 10.58 5.31
N SER A 167 9.83 11.52 6.25
CA SER A 167 11.09 11.68 6.99
C SER A 167 11.26 10.46 7.88
N LEU A 168 12.31 9.68 7.62
CA LEU A 168 12.80 8.63 8.52
C LEU A 168 13.40 9.24 9.79
#